data_AF-A0A2V8J208-F1
#
_entry.id   AF-A0A2V8J208-F1
#
_cell.length_a   1.000
_cell.length_b   1.000
_cell.length_c   1.000
_cell.angle_alpha   90.00
_cell.angle_beta   90.00
_cell.angle_gamma   90.00
#
_symmetry.space_group_name_H-M   'P 1'
#
loop_
_entity.id
_entity.type
_entity.pdbx_description
1 polymer ?
#
loop_
_entity_poly.entity_id
_entity_poly.type
_entity_poly.pdbx_seq_one_letter_code
_entity_poly.pdbx_strand_id
1 'polypeptide(L)'
;MCTLMLQACLSSSVALQVSPDGSGRAVVTSRLYEQALQYFETIFSVAPAERKTAEESMPPPSEAYLSSQFGTAVRLESTELEKTVDGVIRKTILTFPDITQVRVVASDIARSLQPVPGGHTIRFVQRERSADTTRLLIEELNPATGEIELLTAAVAGGDEADLAWTPDGTLLMARGDVVYAWRRGDAEWKQIAALDRLGLTRVSRIAVSPGGDRIALIGTS
;
A
#
# COMPACT_ATOMS: atom_id res chain seq x y z
N MET A 1 -3.60 15.95 5.28
CA MET A 1 -2.71 14.90 4.74
C MET A 1 -3.56 13.65 4.60
N CYS A 2 -4.18 13.49 3.42
CA CYS A 2 -5.19 12.46 3.16
C CYS A 2 -4.46 11.18 2.73
N THR A 3 -3.90 10.46 3.70
CA THR A 3 -3.32 9.14 3.50
C THR A 3 -4.44 8.10 3.59
N LEU A 4 -5.51 8.24 2.78
CA LEU A 4 -6.13 7.01 2.34
C LEU A 4 -5.03 6.30 1.55
N MET A 5 -4.73 5.07 1.96
CA MET A 5 -3.86 4.19 1.20
C MET A 5 -4.48 4.05 -0.19
N LEU A 6 -4.04 4.92 -1.11
CA LEU A 6 -4.41 5.07 -2.51
C LEU A 6 -3.91 3.86 -3.32
N GLN A 7 -3.92 2.66 -2.76
CA GLN A 7 -3.49 1.42 -3.40
C GLN A 7 -4.27 1.13 -4.69
N ALA A 8 -5.46 1.72 -4.86
CA ALA A 8 -6.25 1.63 -6.09
C ALA A 8 -6.02 2.80 -7.07
N CYS A 9 -5.55 3.95 -6.59
CA CYS A 9 -5.39 5.15 -7.41
C CYS A 9 -3.94 5.36 -7.86
N LEU A 10 -2.97 4.91 -7.07
CA LEU A 10 -1.56 5.05 -7.36
C LEU A 10 -0.89 3.70 -7.62
N SER A 11 -0.03 3.67 -8.63
CA SER A 11 0.99 2.64 -8.77
C SER A 11 2.36 3.30 -8.80
N SER A 12 3.35 2.65 -8.19
CA SER A 12 4.73 3.12 -8.21
C SER A 12 5.66 1.98 -8.57
N SER A 13 6.66 2.27 -9.39
CA SER A 13 7.78 1.39 -9.65
C SER A 13 9.09 2.13 -9.41
N VAL A 14 10.09 1.41 -8.92
CA VAL A 14 11.44 1.92 -8.70
C VAL A 14 12.40 1.01 -9.43
N ALA A 15 13.20 1.57 -10.33
CA ALA A 15 14.33 0.89 -10.95
C ALA A 15 15.62 1.45 -10.35
N LEU A 16 16.48 0.57 -9.85
CA LEU A 16 17.77 0.93 -9.26
C LEU A 16 18.91 0.40 -10.13
N GLN A 17 19.83 1.28 -10.50
CA GLN A 17 21.15 0.92 -11.02
C GLN A 17 22.15 1.17 -9.90
N VAL A 18 22.80 0.10 -9.41
CA VAL A 18 23.72 0.15 -8.28
C VAL A 18 25.11 -0.28 -8.74
N SER A 19 26.12 0.56 -8.47
CA SER A 19 27.54 0.30 -8.66
C SER A 19 28.09 -0.59 -7.54
N PRO A 20 29.23 -1.28 -7.74
CA PRO A 20 29.84 -2.11 -6.69
C PRO A 20 30.19 -1.38 -5.38
N ASP A 21 30.40 -0.06 -5.44
CA ASP A 21 30.68 0.79 -4.28
C ASP A 21 29.41 1.25 -3.54
N GLY A 22 28.22 0.78 -3.96
CA GLY A 22 26.94 1.15 -3.36
C GLY A 22 26.34 2.44 -3.90
N SER A 23 27.08 3.22 -4.68
CA SER A 23 26.55 4.41 -5.35
C SER A 23 25.64 4.02 -6.51
N GLY A 24 24.78 4.94 -6.97
CA GLY A 24 23.92 4.61 -8.08
C GLY A 24 22.89 5.65 -8.45
N ARG A 25 21.96 5.20 -9.29
CA ARG A 25 20.87 5.99 -9.85
C ARG A 25 19.55 5.25 -9.66
N ALA A 26 18.50 5.98 -9.29
CA ALA A 26 17.15 5.46 -9.22
C ALA A 26 16.24 6.19 -10.21
N VAL A 27 15.32 5.44 -10.81
CA VAL A 27 14.19 5.99 -11.56
C VAL A 27 12.92 5.56 -10.84
N VAL A 28 12.21 6.52 -10.26
CA VAL A 28 10.92 6.34 -9.60
C VAL A 28 9.83 6.78 -10.57
N THR A 29 8.95 5.85 -10.94
CA THR A 29 7.78 6.15 -11.77
C THR A 29 6.54 5.99 -10.92
N SER A 30 5.79 7.06 -10.73
CA SER A 30 4.50 7.06 -10.02
C SER A 30 3.38 7.41 -10.98
N ARG A 31 2.34 6.60 -11.04
CA ARG A 31 1.12 6.87 -11.82
C ARG A 31 -0.03 7.14 -10.87
N LEU A 32 -0.87 8.11 -11.21
CA LEU A 32 -2.17 8.35 -10.58
C LEU A 32 -3.27 8.23 -11.64
N TYR A 33 -4.25 7.37 -11.38
CA TYR A 33 -5.42 7.20 -12.25
C TYR A 33 -6.48 8.26 -11.92
N GLU A 34 -6.83 9.10 -12.90
CA GLU A 34 -7.72 10.24 -12.68
C GLU A 34 -9.15 9.80 -12.34
N GLN A 35 -9.67 8.78 -13.02
CA GLN A 35 -10.98 8.23 -12.69
C GLN A 35 -11.03 7.72 -11.25
N ALA A 36 -9.98 7.02 -10.81
CA ALA A 36 -9.92 6.50 -9.45
C ALA A 36 -9.92 7.63 -8.41
N LEU A 37 -9.20 8.73 -8.69
CA LEU A 37 -9.23 9.95 -7.86
C LEU A 37 -10.63 10.57 -7.81
N GLN A 38 -11.30 10.72 -8.95
CA GLN A 38 -12.65 11.31 -9.01
C GLN A 38 -13.70 10.44 -8.31
N TYR A 39 -13.62 9.11 -8.48
CA TYR A 39 -14.47 8.17 -7.76
C TYR A 39 -14.27 8.28 -6.26
N PHE A 40 -13.01 8.33 -5.82
CA PHE A 40 -12.66 8.55 -4.43
C PHE A 40 -13.29 9.84 -3.89
N GLU A 41 -13.08 10.97 -4.55
CA GLU A 41 -13.63 12.27 -4.12
C GLU A 41 -15.17 12.25 -4.02
N THR A 42 -15.83 11.54 -4.94
CA THR A 42 -17.28 11.39 -4.95
C THR A 42 -17.76 10.54 -3.77
N ILE A 43 -17.17 9.36 -3.55
CA ILE A 43 -17.54 8.43 -2.48
C ILE A 43 -17.33 9.06 -1.09
N PHE A 44 -16.25 9.84 -0.94
CA PHE A 44 -15.92 10.51 0.31
C PHE A 44 -16.53 11.90 0.43
N SER A 45 -17.40 12.29 -0.51
CA SER A 45 -18.12 13.58 -0.47
C SER A 45 -17.20 14.79 -0.32
N VAL A 46 -16.01 14.73 -0.92
CA VAL A 46 -15.05 15.84 -0.92
C VAL A 46 -15.72 17.03 -1.60
N ALA A 47 -15.72 18.19 -0.93
CA ALA A 47 -16.36 19.40 -1.43
C ALA A 47 -15.73 19.81 -2.77
N PRO A 48 -16.50 20.27 -3.77
CA PRO A 48 -15.96 20.61 -5.08
C PRO A 48 -14.78 21.59 -5.05
N ALA A 49 -14.77 22.53 -4.10
CA ALA A 49 -13.68 23.50 -3.90
C ALA A 49 -12.40 22.89 -3.30
N GLU A 50 -12.48 21.69 -2.72
CA GLU A 50 -11.35 20.97 -2.11
C GLU A 50 -10.79 19.87 -3.01
N ARG A 51 -11.48 19.56 -4.12
CA ARG A 51 -11.04 18.55 -5.10
C ARG A 51 -9.83 19.06 -5.85
N LYS A 52 -8.87 18.17 -6.05
CA LYS A 52 -7.61 18.48 -6.73
C LYS A 52 -7.59 17.83 -8.09
N THR A 53 -6.93 18.49 -9.05
CA THR A 53 -6.61 17.80 -10.30
C THR A 53 -5.64 16.65 -10.04
N ALA A 54 -5.52 15.74 -10.99
CA ALA A 54 -4.55 14.64 -10.89
C ALA A 54 -3.11 15.20 -10.82
N GLU A 55 -2.86 16.30 -11.53
CA GLU A 55 -1.59 17.02 -11.53
C GLU A 55 -1.27 17.64 -10.15
N GLU A 56 -2.24 18.32 -9.53
CA GLU A 56 -2.11 18.91 -8.19
C GLU A 56 -1.96 17.85 -7.08
N SER A 57 -2.48 16.65 -7.33
CA SER A 57 -2.39 15.51 -6.43
C SER A 57 -1.02 14.83 -6.46
N MET A 58 -0.17 15.13 -7.44
CA MET A 58 1.19 14.59 -7.54
C MET A 58 2.24 15.72 -7.60
N PRO A 59 2.46 16.47 -6.51
CA PRO A 59 3.52 17.47 -6.48
C PRO A 59 4.92 16.85 -6.67
N PRO A 60 5.91 17.60 -7.17
CA PRO A 60 7.29 17.12 -7.25
C PRO A 60 7.83 16.79 -5.84
N PRO A 61 8.49 15.64 -5.66
CA PRO A 61 9.05 15.27 -4.36
C PRO A 61 10.28 16.14 -4.03
N SER A 62 10.48 16.44 -2.75
CA SER A 62 11.69 17.12 -2.28
C SER A 62 12.84 16.13 -2.06
N GLU A 63 14.09 16.59 -2.16
CA GLU A 63 15.26 15.76 -1.83
C GLU A 63 15.23 15.26 -0.39
N ALA A 64 14.74 16.06 0.56
CA ALA A 64 14.60 15.65 1.97
C ALA A 64 13.61 14.49 2.12
N TYR A 65 12.46 14.56 1.43
CA TYR A 65 11.50 13.46 1.40
C TYR A 65 12.12 12.21 0.78
N LEU A 66 12.76 12.34 -0.38
CA LEU A 66 13.37 11.21 -1.07
C LEU A 66 14.51 10.58 -0.25
N SER A 67 15.33 11.41 0.42
CA SER A 67 16.41 10.92 1.28
C SER A 67 15.86 10.10 2.46
N SER A 68 14.75 10.56 3.05
CA SER A 68 14.05 9.79 4.08
C SER A 68 13.48 8.47 3.55
N GLN A 69 12.98 8.43 2.32
CA GLN A 69 12.43 7.19 1.72
C GLN A 69 13.52 6.20 1.32
N PHE A 70 14.66 6.68 0.83
CA PHE A 70 15.81 5.85 0.44
C PHE A 70 16.69 5.43 1.62
N GLY A 71 16.52 6.06 2.79
CA GLY A 71 17.36 5.81 3.96
C GLY A 71 18.81 6.29 3.82
N THR A 72 19.08 7.12 2.81
CA THR A 72 20.41 7.68 2.49
C THR A 72 20.22 9.05 1.84
N ALA A 73 21.24 9.91 1.88
CA ALA A 73 21.18 11.18 1.17
C ALA A 73 20.99 10.92 -0.34
N VAL A 74 20.06 11.62 -0.98
CA VAL A 74 19.91 11.56 -2.44
C VAL A 74 20.10 12.93 -3.07
N ARG A 75 20.48 12.94 -4.34
CA ARG A 75 20.45 14.13 -5.19
C ARG A 75 19.39 13.95 -6.26
N LEU A 76 18.43 14.85 -6.31
CA LEU A 76 17.40 14.87 -7.35
C LEU A 76 18.01 15.37 -8.66
N GLU A 77 17.95 14.57 -9.71
CA GLU A 77 18.40 14.97 -11.05
C GLU A 77 17.26 15.62 -11.85
N SER A 78 16.10 14.98 -11.88
CA SER A 78 14.92 15.51 -12.57
C SER A 78 13.62 14.97 -11.98
N THR A 79 12.54 15.73 -12.17
CA THR A 79 11.18 15.25 -11.94
C THR A 79 10.27 15.82 -13.01
N GLU A 80 9.65 14.94 -13.78
CA GLU A 80 8.79 15.27 -14.91
C GLU A 80 7.40 14.71 -14.63
N LEU A 81 6.37 15.49 -14.95
CA LEU A 81 4.98 15.09 -14.86
C LEU A 81 4.39 15.08 -16.27
N GLU A 82 3.87 13.93 -16.68
CA GLU A 82 3.23 13.72 -17.97
C GLU A 82 1.76 13.39 -17.76
N LYS A 83 0.89 13.98 -18.59
CA LYS A 83 -0.53 13.61 -18.64
C LYS A 83 -0.72 12.43 -19.59
N THR A 84 -1.44 11.41 -19.15
CA THR A 84 -1.82 10.25 -19.94
C THR A 84 -3.31 10.22 -20.20
N VAL A 85 -3.76 9.27 -21.03
CA VAL A 85 -5.18 9.02 -21.29
C VAL A 85 -5.98 8.67 -20.03
N ASP A 86 -5.34 8.02 -19.06
CA ASP A 86 -5.95 7.47 -17.83
C ASP A 86 -5.61 8.26 -16.56
N GLY A 87 -4.79 9.32 -16.66
CA GLY A 87 -4.42 10.18 -15.55
C GLY A 87 -3.08 10.86 -15.75
N VAL A 88 -2.15 10.68 -14.81
CA VAL A 88 -0.84 11.33 -14.83
C VAL A 88 0.28 10.38 -14.39
N ILE A 89 1.48 10.58 -14.93
CA ILE A 89 2.69 9.86 -14.56
C ILE A 89 3.76 10.88 -14.15
N ARG A 90 4.34 10.69 -12.96
CA ARG A 90 5.54 11.39 -12.52
C ARG A 90 6.75 10.48 -12.60
N LYS A 91 7.73 10.86 -13.41
CA LYS A 91 9.05 10.22 -13.48
C LYS A 91 10.06 11.07 -12.72
N THR A 92 10.65 10.50 -11.68
CA THR A 92 11.64 11.16 -10.84
C THR A 92 12.95 10.40 -10.96
N ILE A 93 14.02 11.09 -11.32
CA ILE A 93 15.36 10.53 -11.44
C ILE A 93 16.23 11.13 -10.36
N LEU A 94 16.95 10.28 -9.63
CA LEU A 94 17.84 10.69 -8.55
C LEU A 94 19.11 9.84 -8.54
N THR A 95 20.14 10.35 -7.88
CA THR A 95 21.35 9.60 -7.54
C THR A 95 21.50 9.47 -6.04
N PHE A 96 22.17 8.40 -5.62
CA PHE A 96 22.50 8.14 -4.22
C PHE A 96 23.99 7.78 -4.12
N PRO A 97 24.69 8.25 -3.08
CA PRO A 97 26.12 8.01 -2.90
C PRO A 97 26.39 6.61 -2.34
N ASP A 98 25.45 6.06 -1.58
CA ASP A 98 25.59 4.76 -0.93
C ASP A 98 24.21 4.21 -0.54
N ILE A 99 23.87 3.03 -1.07
CA ILE A 99 22.69 2.25 -0.72
C ILE A 99 23.04 0.93 0.00
N THR A 100 24.31 0.70 0.34
CA THR A 100 24.78 -0.54 0.99
C THR A 100 24.16 -0.78 2.37
N GLN A 101 23.64 0.27 2.99
CA GLN A 101 22.90 0.18 4.26
C GLN A 101 21.43 -0.27 4.06
N VAL A 102 20.92 -0.30 2.83
CA VAL A 102 19.58 -0.80 2.55
C VAL A 102 19.58 -2.31 2.65
N ARG A 103 18.74 -2.82 3.54
CA ARG A 103 18.56 -4.24 3.80
C ARG A 103 17.18 -4.68 3.33
N VAL A 104 17.15 -5.79 2.59
CA VAL A 104 15.90 -6.52 2.34
C VAL A 104 15.49 -7.19 3.64
N VAL A 105 14.38 -6.74 4.22
CA VAL A 105 13.82 -7.28 5.47
C VAL A 105 12.75 -8.35 5.22
N ALA A 106 12.08 -8.29 4.06
CA ALA A 106 11.12 -9.29 3.61
C ALA A 106 11.12 -9.35 2.08
N SER A 107 10.78 -10.51 1.52
CA SER A 107 10.71 -10.75 0.07
C SER A 107 9.49 -11.61 -0.25
N ASP A 108 8.97 -11.53 -1.48
CA ASP A 108 7.72 -12.22 -1.88
C ASP A 108 6.49 -11.81 -1.05
N ILE A 109 6.44 -10.56 -0.61
CA ILE A 109 5.27 -10.01 0.09
C ILE A 109 4.09 -9.80 -0.88
N ALA A 110 2.86 -9.93 -0.39
CA ALA A 110 1.67 -9.57 -1.14
C ALA A 110 1.48 -8.05 -1.21
N ARG A 111 0.43 -7.62 -1.90
CA ARG A 111 0.21 -6.20 -2.25
C ARG A 111 -0.21 -5.35 -1.06
N SER A 112 -0.72 -5.97 0.00
CA SER A 112 -1.10 -5.29 1.23
C SER A 112 0.14 -5.00 2.09
N LEU A 113 0.69 -3.79 1.93
CA LEU A 113 1.75 -3.20 2.75
C LEU A 113 1.21 -1.89 3.35
N GLN A 114 1.05 -1.83 4.67
CA GLN A 114 0.36 -0.71 5.34
C GLN A 114 1.08 -0.31 6.64
N PRO A 115 1.36 0.99 6.87
CA PRO A 115 1.76 1.47 8.18
C PRO A 115 0.60 1.30 9.16
N VAL A 116 0.93 1.07 10.43
CA VAL A 116 -0.08 1.01 11.49
C VAL A 116 -0.56 2.44 11.80
N PRO A 117 -1.88 2.71 11.79
CA PRO A 117 -2.41 4.01 12.18
C PRO A 117 -1.92 4.41 13.59
N GLY A 118 -1.30 5.59 13.71
CA GLY A 118 -0.74 6.08 14.98
C GLY A 118 0.51 5.36 15.49
N GLY A 119 1.03 4.37 14.76
CA GLY A 119 2.23 3.62 15.09
C GLY A 119 3.44 3.95 14.22
N HIS A 120 4.58 3.34 14.54
CA HIS A 120 5.83 3.42 13.77
C HIS A 120 6.18 2.12 13.04
N THR A 121 5.29 1.12 13.10
CA THR A 121 5.50 -0.19 12.48
C THR A 121 4.78 -0.30 11.14
N ILE A 122 5.24 -1.23 10.31
CA ILE A 122 4.70 -1.53 8.99
C ILE A 122 4.16 -2.95 9.02
N ARG A 123 2.95 -3.17 8.55
CA ARG A 123 2.36 -4.50 8.45
C ARG A 123 2.23 -4.92 7.01
N PHE A 124 2.47 -6.19 6.75
CA PHE A 124 2.43 -6.73 5.41
C PHE A 124 1.96 -8.19 5.41
N VAL A 125 1.55 -8.65 4.23
CA VAL A 125 1.27 -10.07 4.00
C VAL A 125 2.54 -10.72 3.45
N GLN A 126 3.13 -11.64 4.18
CA GLN A 126 4.22 -12.50 3.71
C GLN A 126 3.62 -13.68 2.93
N ARG A 127 4.12 -13.96 1.72
CA ARG A 127 3.85 -15.25 1.06
C ARG A 127 4.98 -16.22 1.39
N GLU A 128 4.60 -17.38 1.90
CA GLU A 128 5.51 -18.52 2.03
C GLU A 128 5.09 -19.58 1.03
N ARG A 129 5.88 -19.75 -0.03
CA ARG A 129 5.63 -20.78 -1.04
C ARG A 129 6.36 -22.07 -0.67
N SER A 130 5.61 -23.16 -0.61
CA SER A 130 6.09 -24.54 -0.67
C SER A 130 5.64 -25.16 -1.99
N ALA A 131 6.20 -26.31 -2.37
CA ALA A 131 6.04 -26.96 -3.68
C ALA A 131 4.60 -26.92 -4.22
N ASP A 132 3.60 -27.16 -3.36
CA ASP A 132 2.20 -27.26 -3.75
C ASP A 132 1.27 -26.28 -2.99
N THR A 133 1.80 -25.44 -2.10
CA THR A 133 0.97 -24.59 -1.23
C THR A 133 1.60 -23.22 -0.99
N THR A 134 0.79 -22.18 -1.02
CA THR A 134 1.17 -20.84 -0.54
C THR A 134 0.50 -20.58 0.79
N ARG A 135 1.28 -20.28 1.83
CA ARG A 135 0.77 -19.74 3.09
C ARG A 135 0.87 -18.23 3.04
N LEU A 136 -0.15 -17.56 3.56
CA LEU A 136 -0.19 -16.10 3.69
C LEU A 136 -0.17 -15.77 5.18
N LEU A 137 0.86 -15.06 5.61
CA LEU A 137 1.07 -14.66 7.01
C LEU A 137 0.96 -13.15 7.09
N ILE A 138 0.28 -12.64 8.13
CA ILE A 138 0.22 -11.21 8.41
C ILE A 138 1.31 -10.92 9.44
N GLU A 139 2.29 -10.12 9.04
CA GLU A 139 3.47 -9.80 9.84
C GLU A 139 3.57 -8.29 10.11
N GLU A 140 4.22 -7.93 11.20
CA GLU A 140 4.51 -6.56 11.62
C GLU A 140 6.02 -6.34 11.73
N LEU A 141 6.53 -5.44 10.89
CA LEU A 141 7.90 -4.96 10.89
C LEU A 141 8.04 -3.71 11.76
N ASN A 142 8.99 -3.74 12.68
CA ASN A 142 9.54 -2.52 13.28
C ASN A 142 10.68 -1.99 12.38
N PRO A 143 10.50 -0.88 11.65
CA PRO A 143 11.52 -0.38 10.73
C PRO A 143 12.76 0.15 11.44
N ALA A 144 12.69 0.50 12.72
CA ALA A 144 13.83 0.98 13.48
C ALA A 144 14.79 -0.16 13.89
N THR A 145 14.25 -1.34 14.22
CA THR A 145 15.06 -2.50 14.66
C THR A 145 15.25 -3.53 13.53
N GLY A 146 14.33 -3.58 12.59
CA GLY A 146 14.22 -4.65 11.59
C GLY A 146 13.57 -5.93 12.12
N GLU A 147 13.05 -5.92 13.35
CA GLU A 147 12.34 -7.06 13.92
C GLU A 147 10.99 -7.26 13.21
N ILE A 148 10.65 -8.52 12.96
CA ILE A 148 9.40 -8.95 12.34
C ILE A 148 8.67 -9.86 13.32
N GLU A 149 7.42 -9.51 13.62
CA GLU A 149 6.51 -10.30 14.45
C GLU A 149 5.39 -10.89 13.59
N LEU A 150 5.15 -12.19 13.74
CA LEU A 150 3.96 -12.84 13.18
C LEU A 150 2.72 -12.46 14.00
N LEU A 151 1.71 -11.85 13.36
CA LEU A 151 0.45 -11.51 14.00
C LEU A 151 -0.56 -12.65 13.93
N THR A 152 -0.83 -13.14 12.72
CA THR A 152 -1.81 -14.20 12.44
C THR A 152 -1.63 -14.73 11.02
N ALA A 153 -2.11 -15.95 10.76
CA ALA A 153 -2.24 -16.45 9.39
C ALA A 153 -3.48 -15.81 8.73
N ALA A 154 -3.44 -15.63 7.41
CA ALA A 154 -4.61 -15.17 6.66
C ALA A 154 -5.75 -16.20 6.72
N VAL A 155 -6.98 -15.75 6.45
CA VAL A 155 -8.13 -16.66 6.30
C VAL A 155 -7.80 -17.68 5.21
N ALA A 156 -7.92 -18.97 5.54
CA ALA A 156 -7.51 -20.07 4.67
C ALA A 156 -8.19 -20.01 3.29
N GLY A 157 -7.45 -20.32 2.23
CA GLY A 157 -7.96 -20.31 0.86
C GLY A 157 -8.15 -18.90 0.28
N GLY A 158 -7.32 -17.95 0.69
CA GLY A 158 -7.14 -16.67 0.00
C GLY A 158 -5.87 -16.70 -0.86
N ASP A 159 -5.89 -16.03 -2.01
CA ASP A 159 -4.76 -16.00 -2.96
C ASP A 159 -3.74 -14.89 -2.64
N GLU A 160 -4.23 -13.75 -2.17
CA GLU A 160 -3.45 -12.51 -1.99
C GLU A 160 -3.62 -11.86 -0.61
N ALA A 161 -4.65 -12.27 0.14
CA ALA A 161 -5.07 -11.68 1.43
C ALA A 161 -5.21 -10.16 1.40
N ASP A 162 -6.11 -9.65 0.54
CA ASP A 162 -6.41 -8.22 0.50
C ASP A 162 -7.04 -7.77 1.84
N LEU A 163 -6.30 -6.93 2.57
CA LEU A 163 -6.62 -6.52 3.93
C LEU A 163 -6.46 -5.00 4.16
N ALA A 164 -7.11 -4.50 5.21
CA ALA A 164 -7.02 -3.11 5.65
C ALA A 164 -7.15 -3.00 7.17
N TRP A 165 -6.34 -2.13 7.77
CA TRP A 165 -6.45 -1.81 9.20
C TRP A 165 -7.44 -0.67 9.44
N THR A 166 -8.27 -0.84 10.45
CA THR A 166 -9.07 0.24 11.02
C THR A 166 -8.23 1.07 12.00
N PRO A 167 -8.63 2.33 12.28
CA PRO A 167 -7.95 3.16 13.26
C PRO A 167 -7.94 2.60 14.70
N ASP A 168 -8.91 1.75 15.04
CA ASP A 168 -9.01 1.12 16.37
C ASP A 168 -8.13 -0.15 16.51
N GLY A 169 -7.38 -0.51 15.46
CA GLY A 169 -6.49 -1.65 15.44
C GLY A 169 -7.17 -2.98 15.12
N THR A 170 -8.36 -2.96 14.51
CA THR A 170 -8.99 -4.13 13.91
C THR A 170 -8.43 -4.34 12.51
N LEU A 171 -8.09 -5.58 12.18
CA LEU A 171 -7.68 -6.00 10.85
C LEU A 171 -8.88 -6.55 10.10
N LEU A 172 -9.22 -5.94 8.97
CA LEU A 172 -10.25 -6.44 8.07
C LEU A 172 -9.60 -7.15 6.88
N MET A 173 -10.09 -8.34 6.54
CA MET A 173 -9.66 -9.09 5.37
C MET A 173 -10.88 -9.50 4.56
N ALA A 174 -10.85 -9.24 3.26
CA ALA A 174 -11.86 -9.73 2.36
C ALA A 174 -11.40 -11.06 1.72
N ARG A 175 -12.30 -12.05 1.69
CA ARG A 175 -12.08 -13.32 1.00
C ARG A 175 -13.36 -13.74 0.30
N GLY A 176 -13.29 -13.88 -1.03
CA GLY A 176 -14.48 -14.12 -1.84
C GLY A 176 -15.48 -12.98 -1.64
N ASP A 177 -16.67 -13.32 -1.19
CA ASP A 177 -17.77 -12.42 -0.85
C ASP A 177 -17.92 -12.18 0.66
N VAL A 178 -16.93 -12.54 1.49
CA VAL A 178 -17.02 -12.40 2.95
C VAL A 178 -15.94 -11.45 3.47
N VAL A 179 -16.32 -10.59 4.41
CA VAL A 179 -15.38 -9.78 5.21
C VAL A 179 -15.21 -10.41 6.57
N TYR A 180 -13.95 -10.62 6.93
CA TYR A 180 -13.51 -11.12 8.22
C TYR A 180 -12.83 -10.00 9.01
N ALA A 181 -12.94 -10.06 10.33
CA ALA A 181 -12.24 -9.20 11.27
C ALA A 181 -11.36 -10.02 12.20
N TRP A 182 -10.22 -9.47 12.56
CA TRP A 182 -9.32 -10.01 13.58
C TRP A 182 -8.72 -8.86 14.38
N ARG A 183 -8.50 -9.07 15.68
CA ARG A 183 -7.75 -8.14 16.53
C ARG A 183 -6.64 -8.89 17.25
N ARG A 184 -5.55 -8.20 17.57
CA ARG A 184 -4.47 -8.77 18.39
C ARG A 184 -5.05 -9.34 19.69
N GLY A 185 -4.78 -10.62 19.94
CA GLY A 185 -5.33 -11.41 21.04
C GLY A 185 -6.51 -12.32 20.67
N ASP A 186 -7.12 -12.13 19.49
CA ASP A 186 -8.12 -13.07 18.98
C ASP A 186 -7.45 -14.38 18.54
N ALA A 187 -8.05 -15.50 18.93
CA ALA A 187 -7.60 -16.84 18.55
C ALA A 187 -7.85 -17.15 17.06
N GLU A 188 -8.89 -16.56 16.47
CA GLU A 188 -9.31 -16.81 15.10
C GLU A 188 -9.98 -15.59 14.46
N TRP A 189 -10.08 -15.60 13.14
CA TRP A 189 -10.79 -14.60 12.36
C TRP A 189 -12.31 -14.78 12.53
N LYS A 190 -13.03 -13.66 12.69
CA LYS A 190 -14.48 -13.66 12.82
C LYS A 190 -15.11 -13.12 11.55
N GLN A 191 -16.08 -13.83 10.98
CA GLN A 191 -16.88 -13.30 9.89
C GLN A 191 -17.77 -12.16 10.40
N ILE A 192 -17.72 -11.00 9.74
CA ILE A 192 -18.48 -9.81 10.15
C ILE A 192 -19.48 -9.33 9.08
N ALA A 193 -19.29 -9.70 7.81
CA ALA A 193 -20.23 -9.35 6.74
C ALA A 193 -20.17 -10.35 5.58
N ALA A 194 -21.32 -10.57 4.95
CA ALA A 194 -21.43 -11.16 3.62
C ALA A 194 -21.77 -10.05 2.61
N LEU A 195 -21.13 -10.11 1.45
CA LEU A 195 -21.17 -9.10 0.38
C LEU A 195 -21.95 -9.59 -0.85
N ASP A 196 -22.44 -10.83 -0.82
CA ASP A 196 -23.32 -11.42 -1.82
C ASP A 196 -24.57 -10.55 -2.07
N ARG A 197 -25.13 -9.97 -1.01
CA ARG A 197 -26.26 -9.03 -1.08
C ARG A 197 -25.92 -7.70 -1.78
N LEU A 198 -24.63 -7.39 -1.91
CA LEU A 198 -24.13 -6.24 -2.68
C LEU A 198 -23.75 -6.64 -4.12
N GLY A 199 -24.03 -7.89 -4.52
CA GLY A 199 -23.69 -8.43 -5.83
C GLY A 199 -22.20 -8.67 -6.02
N LEU A 200 -21.40 -8.75 -4.95
CA LEU A 200 -19.97 -9.04 -5.03
C LEU A 200 -19.74 -10.52 -4.78
N THR A 201 -19.11 -11.20 -5.73
CA THR A 201 -18.73 -12.63 -5.63
C THR A 201 -17.25 -12.82 -5.31
N ARG A 202 -16.42 -11.82 -5.67
CA ARG A 202 -14.98 -11.84 -5.36
C ARG A 202 -14.43 -10.44 -5.12
N VAL A 203 -14.12 -10.14 -3.87
CA VAL A 203 -13.35 -8.94 -3.50
C VAL A 203 -11.87 -9.17 -3.73
N SER A 204 -11.22 -8.16 -4.29
CA SER A 204 -9.81 -8.11 -4.58
C SER A 204 -9.11 -6.88 -4.00
N ARG A 205 -9.82 -5.93 -3.38
CA ARG A 205 -9.23 -4.88 -2.54
C ARG A 205 -10.21 -4.44 -1.46
N ILE A 206 -9.67 -4.08 -0.31
CA ILE A 206 -10.39 -3.42 0.79
C ILE A 206 -9.56 -2.23 1.29
N ALA A 207 -10.24 -1.15 1.65
CA ALA A 207 -9.64 0.02 2.29
C ALA A 207 -10.59 0.59 3.35
N VAL A 208 -10.04 1.18 4.41
CA VAL A 208 -10.81 1.80 5.51
C VAL A 208 -10.52 3.31 5.53
N SER A 209 -11.54 4.13 5.81
CA SER A 209 -11.36 5.58 5.99
C SER A 209 -10.48 5.90 7.22
N PRO A 210 -9.79 7.05 7.25
CA PRO A 210 -9.00 7.46 8.42
C PRO A 210 -9.84 7.61 9.69
N GLY A 211 -11.14 7.88 9.57
CA GLY A 211 -12.09 7.92 10.69
C GLY A 211 -12.62 6.55 11.11
N GLY A 212 -12.38 5.49 10.33
CA GLY A 212 -12.88 4.14 10.60
C GLY A 212 -14.38 3.95 10.33
N ASP A 213 -15.05 4.96 9.78
CA ASP A 213 -16.50 5.03 9.57
C ASP A 213 -16.95 4.55 8.18
N ARG A 214 -16.02 4.28 7.26
CA ARG A 214 -16.31 3.86 5.88
C ARG A 214 -15.33 2.80 5.39
N ILE A 215 -15.82 1.89 4.55
CA ILE A 215 -15.03 0.87 3.87
C ILE A 215 -15.25 1.00 2.36
N ALA A 216 -14.18 0.92 1.58
CA ALA A 216 -14.23 0.79 0.13
C ALA A 216 -13.80 -0.63 -0.27
N LEU A 217 -14.53 -1.23 -1.22
CA LEU A 217 -14.29 -2.58 -1.73
C LEU A 217 -14.16 -2.54 -3.24
N ILE A 218 -13.21 -3.30 -3.79
CA ILE A 218 -13.12 -3.55 -5.24
C ILE A 218 -13.33 -5.03 -5.45
N GLY A 219 -14.32 -5.40 -6.23
CA GLY A 219 -14.61 -6.79 -6.53
C GLY A 219 -15.33 -6.98 -7.85
N THR A 220 -15.47 -8.24 -8.24
CA THR A 220 -16.28 -8.66 -9.38
C THR A 220 -17.63 -9.17 -8.89
N SER A 221 -18.64 -8.99 -9.73
CA SER A 221 -19.98 -9.58 -9.62
C SER A 221 -20.07 -10.87 -10.41
#